data_AF-A0A3B4UXX0-F1
#
_entry.id   AF-A0A3B4UXX0-F1
#
_cell.length_a   1.000
_cell.length_b   1.000
_cell.length_c   1.000
_cell.angle_alpha   90.00
_cell.angle_beta   90.00
_cell.angle_gamma   90.00
#
_symmetry.space_group_name_H-M   'P 1'
#
loop_
_entity.id
_entity.type
_entity.pdbx_description
1 polymer ?
#
loop_
_entity_poly.entity_id
_entity_poly.type
_entity_poly.pdbx_seq_one_letter_code
_entity_poly.pdbx_strand_id
1 'polypeptide(L)'
;LSRVVSVYCRCLAWCWLSDAGRETCVYPLPEPQDLFQASQMKFEDFQRDLRKLRKDLNACSAEMGKVCKLSSEENLQPFKDKMYTFLSQAKTELETQEKQLEETQKIFLELSVSFSVKPKAGEKEVSPNTFFSIWHEFSTDFKDHWKKQNKLMLQERVKMAEDCFKQAREKASYSVKPKHATGIVRLCTFYHS
;
A
#
# COMPACT_ATOMS: atom_id res chain seq x y z
N LEU A 1 12.28 2.26 -18.71
CA LEU A 1 11.24 3.23 -19.16
C LEU A 1 10.03 2.55 -19.80
N SER A 2 10.14 1.81 -20.92
CA SER A 2 8.96 1.19 -21.59
C SER A 2 8.06 0.35 -20.67
N ARG A 3 8.61 -0.47 -19.77
CA ARG A 3 7.82 -1.31 -18.85
C ARG A 3 7.21 -0.52 -17.68
N VAL A 4 7.87 0.53 -17.20
CA VAL A 4 7.32 1.47 -16.20
C VAL A 4 6.14 2.24 -16.78
N VAL A 5 6.25 2.70 -18.03
CA VAL A 5 5.15 3.33 -18.77
C VAL A 5 3.98 2.35 -18.98
N SER A 6 4.27 1.06 -19.20
CA SER A 6 3.22 0.04 -19.27
C SER A 6 2.51 -0.19 -17.92
N VAL A 7 3.22 -0.09 -16.80
CA VAL A 7 2.61 -0.10 -15.45
C VAL A 7 1.78 1.16 -15.25
N TYR A 8 2.30 2.33 -15.61
CA TYR A 8 1.55 3.59 -15.59
C TYR A 8 0.21 3.48 -16.33
N CYS A 9 0.21 3.02 -17.59
CA CYS A 9 -1.01 2.86 -18.38
C CYS A 9 -1.99 1.87 -17.74
N ARG A 10 -1.50 0.77 -17.16
CA ARG A 10 -2.35 -0.22 -16.47
C ARG A 10 -2.92 0.32 -15.16
N CYS A 11 -2.14 1.04 -14.36
CA CYS A 11 -2.59 1.66 -13.12
C CYS A 11 -3.58 2.80 -13.38
N LEU A 12 -3.37 3.59 -14.43
CA LEU A 12 -4.36 4.56 -14.89
C LEU A 12 -5.64 3.86 -15.35
N ALA A 13 -5.54 2.84 -16.20
CA ALA A 13 -6.72 2.10 -16.66
C ALA A 13 -7.49 1.47 -15.50
N TRP A 14 -6.80 0.87 -14.52
CA TRP A 14 -7.40 0.33 -13.30
C TRP A 14 -8.10 1.43 -12.49
N CYS A 15 -7.44 2.57 -12.29
CA CYS A 15 -8.01 3.68 -11.56
C CYS A 15 -9.26 4.27 -12.24
N TRP A 16 -9.29 4.30 -13.57
CA TRP A 16 -10.44 4.72 -14.36
C TRP A 16 -11.59 3.70 -14.35
N LEU A 17 -11.29 2.41 -14.24
CA LEU A 17 -12.28 1.32 -14.23
C LEU A 17 -12.88 1.03 -12.85
N SER A 18 -12.11 1.21 -11.77
CA SER A 18 -12.42 0.68 -10.43
C SER A 18 -12.82 1.75 -9.41
N ASP A 19 -13.72 2.68 -9.75
CA ASP A 19 -14.22 3.77 -8.86
C ASP A 19 -13.45 5.09 -8.84
N ALA A 20 -12.93 5.48 -10.01
CA ALA A 20 -12.58 6.86 -10.32
C ALA A 20 -13.61 7.88 -9.74
N GLY A 21 -13.18 8.70 -8.77
CA GLY A 21 -14.01 9.77 -8.19
C GLY A 21 -14.98 9.37 -7.07
N ARG A 22 -14.87 8.18 -6.46
CA ARG A 22 -15.52 7.85 -5.17
C ARG A 22 -14.60 8.16 -3.99
N GLU A 23 -15.17 8.44 -2.83
CA GLU A 23 -14.43 8.70 -1.57
C GLU A 23 -13.55 7.51 -1.12
N THR A 24 -13.82 6.31 -1.65
CA THR A 24 -13.11 5.06 -1.35
C THR A 24 -11.91 4.77 -2.27
N CYS A 25 -11.55 5.67 -3.19
CA CYS A 25 -10.46 5.41 -4.13
C CYS A 25 -9.10 5.34 -3.41
N VAL A 26 -8.41 4.20 -3.50
CA VAL A 26 -7.10 3.95 -2.87
C VAL A 26 -5.99 4.08 -3.91
N TYR A 27 -4.85 4.65 -3.50
CA TYR A 27 -3.68 4.79 -4.35
C TYR A 27 -3.16 3.39 -4.79
N PRO A 28 -3.02 3.11 -6.10
CA PRO A 28 -2.82 1.75 -6.59
C PRO A 28 -1.36 1.30 -6.67
N LEU A 29 -0.40 2.14 -6.29
CA LEU A 29 1.03 1.83 -6.29
C LEU A 29 1.58 1.84 -4.86
N PRO A 30 2.76 1.23 -4.62
CA PRO A 30 3.46 1.38 -3.35
C PRO A 30 3.67 2.85 -3.01
N GLU A 31 3.54 3.17 -1.71
CA GLU A 31 3.71 4.53 -1.23
C GLU A 31 5.11 5.05 -1.58
N PRO A 32 5.24 6.31 -2.03
CA PRO A 32 6.55 6.88 -2.35
C PRO A 32 7.54 6.78 -1.19
N GLN A 33 7.06 6.90 0.05
CA GLN A 33 7.88 6.80 1.24
C GLN A 33 8.51 5.40 1.40
N ASP A 34 7.75 4.34 1.17
CA ASP A 34 8.25 2.96 1.27
C ASP A 34 9.30 2.69 0.20
N LEU A 35 9.08 3.19 -1.02
CA LEU A 35 10.04 3.10 -2.12
C LEU A 35 11.33 3.88 -1.81
N PHE A 36 11.20 5.05 -1.19
CA PHE A 36 12.35 5.82 -0.74
C PHE A 36 13.14 5.03 0.30
N GLN A 37 12.49 4.45 1.31
CA GLN A 37 13.16 3.63 2.32
C GLN A 37 13.86 2.42 1.71
N ALA A 38 13.20 1.70 0.81
CA ALA A 38 13.79 0.58 0.08
C ALA A 38 15.02 1.01 -0.74
N SER A 39 15.02 2.23 -1.29
CA SER A 39 16.16 2.77 -2.04
C SER A 39 17.40 3.07 -1.17
N GLN A 40 17.23 3.19 0.15
CA GLN A 40 18.33 3.43 1.09
C GLN A 40 18.92 2.12 1.66
N MET A 41 18.26 0.99 1.43
CA MET A 41 18.69 -0.32 1.92
C MET A 41 19.88 -0.86 1.11
N LYS A 42 20.73 -1.65 1.78
CA LYS A 42 21.87 -2.33 1.17
C LYS A 42 21.92 -3.77 1.67
N PHE A 43 21.88 -4.73 0.76
CA PHE A 43 21.94 -6.16 1.09
C PHE A 43 23.23 -6.50 1.85
N GLU A 44 24.33 -5.83 1.51
CA GLU A 44 25.64 -6.03 2.12
C GLU A 44 25.69 -5.68 3.61
N ASP A 45 24.91 -4.67 4.01
CA ASP A 45 24.80 -4.25 5.41
C ASP A 45 24.09 -5.34 6.22
N PHE A 46 22.95 -5.85 5.72
CA PHE A 46 22.24 -6.96 6.37
C PHE A 46 23.08 -8.23 6.45
N GLN A 47 23.79 -8.59 5.36
CA GLN A 47 24.68 -9.74 5.37
C GLN A 47 25.81 -9.58 6.40
N ARG A 48 26.36 -8.37 6.57
CA ARG A 48 27.37 -8.10 7.59
C ARG A 48 26.80 -8.27 8.99
N ASP A 49 25.61 -7.76 9.24
CA ASP A 49 24.97 -7.81 10.55
C ASP A 49 24.59 -9.24 10.93
N LEU A 50 24.05 -10.04 9.99
CA LEU A 50 23.76 -11.47 10.23
C LEU A 50 25.05 -12.28 10.47
N ARG A 51 26.12 -12.03 9.72
CA ARG A 51 27.43 -12.65 9.98
C ARG A 51 27.98 -12.30 11.37
N LYS A 52 27.77 -11.07 11.83
CA LYS A 52 28.17 -10.64 13.18
C LYS A 52 27.33 -11.37 14.23
N LEU A 53 26.00 -11.41 14.07
CA LEU A 53 25.10 -12.11 14.97
C LEU A 53 25.44 -13.60 15.09
N ARG A 54 25.79 -14.26 13.98
CA ARG A 54 26.27 -15.65 13.98
C ARG A 54 27.52 -15.83 14.85
N LYS A 55 28.50 -14.93 14.74
CA LYS A 55 29.72 -14.98 15.56
C LYS A 55 29.39 -14.77 17.04
N ASP A 56 28.52 -13.82 17.35
CA ASP A 56 28.11 -13.52 18.72
C ASP A 56 27.35 -14.71 19.35
N LEU A 57 26.47 -15.37 18.61
CA LEU A 57 25.78 -16.59 19.05
C LEU A 57 26.74 -17.77 19.27
N ASN A 58 27.73 -17.94 18.39
CA ASN A 58 28.74 -18.98 18.56
C ASN A 58 29.62 -18.73 19.80
N ALA A 59 30.01 -17.46 20.04
CA ALA A 59 30.73 -17.08 21.25
C ALA A 59 29.89 -17.31 22.51
N CYS A 60 28.61 -16.92 22.49
CA CYS A 60 27.68 -17.16 23.59
C CYS A 60 27.50 -18.67 23.88
N SER A 61 27.37 -19.48 22.83
CA SER A 61 27.29 -20.94 22.94
C SER A 61 28.56 -21.55 23.54
N ALA A 62 29.74 -21.04 23.18
CA ALA A 62 31.01 -21.49 23.76
C ALA A 62 31.10 -21.11 25.25
N GLU A 63 30.67 -19.90 25.61
CA GLU A 63 30.69 -19.41 26.99
C GLU A 63 29.70 -20.18 27.88
N MET A 64 28.48 -20.43 27.39
CA MET A 64 27.53 -21.34 28.06
C MET A 64 28.20 -22.70 28.32
N GLY A 65 28.90 -23.24 27.32
CA GLY A 65 29.62 -24.51 27.45
C GLY A 65 30.69 -24.48 28.55
N LYS A 66 31.36 -23.34 28.77
CA LYS A 66 32.32 -23.19 29.88
C LYS A 66 31.62 -23.12 31.22
N VAL A 67 30.57 -22.30 31.34
CA VAL A 67 29.78 -22.18 32.58
C VAL A 67 29.24 -23.55 32.99
N CYS A 68 28.64 -24.30 32.06
CA CYS A 68 28.13 -25.63 32.35
C CYS A 68 29.21 -26.67 32.71
N LYS A 69 30.47 -26.47 32.29
CA LYS A 69 31.58 -27.37 32.65
C LYS A 69 32.20 -27.04 34.01
N LEU A 70 32.20 -25.77 34.39
CA LEU A 70 32.82 -25.29 35.63
C LEU A 70 31.86 -25.37 36.83
N SER A 71 30.56 -25.43 36.58
CA SER A 71 29.53 -25.59 37.62
C SER A 71 29.35 -27.06 38.05
N SER A 72 29.02 -27.27 39.32
CA SER A 72 28.54 -28.57 39.82
C SER A 72 27.12 -28.87 39.33
N GLU A 73 26.77 -30.15 39.20
CA GLU A 73 25.49 -30.60 38.65
C GLU A 73 24.28 -29.98 39.37
N GLU A 74 24.34 -29.89 40.69
CA GLU A 74 23.30 -29.30 41.55
C GLU A 74 23.04 -27.80 41.25
N ASN A 75 24.01 -27.10 40.67
CA ASN A 75 23.96 -25.66 40.37
C ASN A 75 23.76 -25.35 38.88
N LEU A 76 23.60 -26.36 38.01
CA LEU A 76 23.45 -26.13 36.57
C LEU A 76 22.11 -25.51 36.19
N GLN A 77 21.07 -25.86 36.93
CA GLN A 77 19.72 -25.41 36.64
C GLN A 77 19.34 -24.21 37.49
N PRO A 78 18.57 -23.26 36.92
CA PRO A 78 17.88 -23.30 35.62
C PRO A 78 18.70 -22.73 34.45
N PHE A 79 19.96 -22.35 34.67
CA PHE A 79 20.79 -21.64 33.69
C PHE A 79 20.94 -22.44 32.39
N LYS A 80 21.32 -23.72 32.49
CA LYS A 80 21.59 -24.57 31.34
C LYS A 80 20.36 -24.70 30.44
N ASP A 81 19.19 -25.00 30.99
CA ASP A 81 17.97 -25.21 30.20
C ASP A 81 17.48 -23.91 29.55
N LYS A 82 17.49 -22.81 30.30
CA LYS A 82 17.11 -21.49 29.77
C LYS A 82 18.06 -21.04 28.66
N MET A 83 19.36 -21.22 28.85
CA MET A 83 20.36 -20.80 27.87
C MET A 83 20.34 -21.70 26.62
N TYR A 84 20.11 -23.01 26.80
CA TYR A 84 19.92 -23.92 25.68
C TYR A 84 18.71 -23.53 24.83
N THR A 85 17.58 -23.26 25.48
CA THR A 85 16.34 -22.83 24.80
C THR A 85 16.55 -21.51 24.05
N PHE A 86 17.16 -20.53 24.70
CA PHE A 86 17.51 -19.25 24.09
C PHE A 86 18.40 -19.42 22.85
N LEU A 87 19.51 -20.15 22.96
CA LEU A 87 20.45 -20.36 21.86
C LEU A 87 19.83 -21.14 20.70
N SER A 88 19.01 -22.14 21.00
CA SER A 88 18.29 -22.92 19.98
C SER A 88 17.34 -22.03 19.17
N GLN A 89 16.54 -21.23 19.86
CA GLN A 89 15.61 -20.29 19.22
C GLN A 89 16.36 -19.22 18.42
N ALA A 90 17.41 -18.64 18.99
CA ALA A 90 18.18 -17.58 18.33
C ALA A 90 18.91 -18.08 17.06
N LYS A 91 19.43 -19.32 17.07
CA LYS A 91 20.04 -19.93 15.88
C LYS A 91 18.99 -20.20 14.79
N THR A 92 17.82 -20.71 15.17
CA THR A 92 16.72 -20.96 14.22
C THR A 92 16.22 -19.65 13.57
N GLU A 93 16.08 -18.59 14.36
CA GLU A 93 15.70 -17.27 13.86
C GLU A 93 16.78 -16.70 12.92
N LEU A 94 18.05 -16.81 13.29
CA LEU A 94 19.17 -16.39 12.44
C LEU A 94 19.15 -17.10 11.08
N GLU A 95 18.99 -18.43 11.06
CA GLU A 95 18.91 -19.21 9.82
C GLU A 95 17.70 -18.79 8.97
N THR A 96 16.58 -18.50 9.62
CA THR A 96 15.37 -18.01 8.95
C THR A 96 15.61 -16.65 8.30
N GLN A 97 16.23 -15.71 9.01
CA GLN A 97 16.54 -14.38 8.49
C GLN A 97 17.56 -14.42 7.35
N GLU A 98 18.58 -15.28 7.45
CA GLU A 98 19.55 -15.48 6.36
C GLU A 98 18.87 -16.00 5.09
N LYS A 99 17.99 -17.00 5.22
CA LYS A 99 17.21 -17.51 4.08
C LYS A 99 16.28 -16.45 3.49
N GLN A 100 15.57 -15.70 4.33
CA GLN A 100 14.69 -14.62 3.86
C GLN A 100 15.47 -13.53 3.12
N LEU A 101 16.68 -13.20 3.57
CA LEU A 101 17.54 -12.23 2.91
C LEU A 101 17.96 -12.72 1.51
N GLU A 102 18.38 -13.97 1.40
CA GLU A 102 18.76 -14.59 0.12
C GLU A 102 17.57 -14.65 -0.87
N GLU A 103 16.40 -15.08 -0.39
CA GLU A 103 15.17 -15.12 -1.20
C GLU A 103 14.75 -13.71 -1.65
N THR A 104 14.82 -12.73 -0.75
CA THR A 104 14.49 -11.33 -1.06
C THR A 104 15.44 -10.75 -2.10
N GLN A 105 16.75 -10.98 -1.96
CA GLN A 105 17.74 -10.53 -2.93
C GLN A 105 17.51 -11.18 -4.30
N LYS A 106 17.18 -12.47 -4.34
CA LYS A 106 16.84 -13.18 -5.58
C LYS A 106 15.62 -12.57 -6.26
N ILE A 107 14.51 -12.38 -5.54
CA ILE A 107 13.29 -11.77 -6.07
C ILE A 107 13.57 -10.36 -6.60
N PHE A 108 14.38 -9.58 -5.89
CA PHE A 108 14.79 -8.24 -6.31
C PHE A 108 15.58 -8.28 -7.62
N LEU A 109 16.53 -9.20 -7.78
CA LEU A 109 17.29 -9.34 -9.02
C LEU A 109 16.40 -9.77 -10.19
N GLU A 110 15.49 -10.73 -9.99
CA GLU A 110 14.49 -11.13 -10.98
C GLU A 110 13.60 -9.94 -11.40
N LEU A 111 13.17 -9.12 -10.44
CA LEU A 111 12.42 -7.90 -10.68
C LEU A 111 13.24 -6.90 -11.52
N SER A 112 14.52 -6.70 -11.21
CA SER A 112 15.40 -5.81 -11.97
C SER A 112 15.54 -6.24 -13.43
N VAL A 113 15.66 -7.54 -13.69
CA VAL A 113 15.68 -8.13 -15.04
C VAL A 113 14.33 -7.94 -15.73
N SER A 114 13.23 -8.19 -15.01
CA SER A 114 11.87 -7.99 -15.52
C SER A 114 11.60 -6.54 -15.93
N PHE A 115 12.21 -5.55 -15.29
CA PHE A 115 12.09 -4.15 -15.72
C PHE A 115 13.23 -3.69 -16.64
N SER A 116 14.15 -4.59 -16.99
CA SER A 116 15.32 -4.33 -17.83
C SER A 116 16.18 -3.19 -17.29
N VAL A 117 16.29 -3.11 -15.96
CA VAL A 117 17.15 -2.15 -15.26
C VAL A 117 18.58 -2.66 -15.34
N LYS A 118 19.51 -1.77 -15.68
CA LYS A 118 20.94 -2.10 -15.75
C LYS A 118 21.67 -1.52 -14.54
N PRO A 119 22.71 -2.19 -14.04
CA PRO A 119 23.56 -1.64 -12.99
C PRO A 119 24.21 -0.33 -13.44
N LYS A 120 24.43 0.60 -12.51
CA LYS A 120 25.18 1.84 -12.78
C LYS A 120 26.68 1.54 -12.90
N ALA A 121 27.44 2.49 -13.47
CA ALA A 121 28.89 2.36 -13.59
C ALA A 121 29.53 2.15 -12.19
N GLY A 122 30.31 1.07 -12.05
CA GLY A 122 30.91 0.67 -10.77
C GLY A 122 30.07 -0.28 -9.93
N GLU A 123 28.81 -0.55 -10.31
CA GLU A 123 27.98 -1.59 -9.68
C GLU A 123 28.17 -2.94 -10.38
N LYS A 124 28.37 -4.02 -9.61
CA LYS A 124 28.42 -5.39 -10.14
C LYS A 124 27.03 -5.91 -10.49
N GLU A 125 26.05 -5.60 -9.64
CA GLU A 125 24.63 -5.96 -9.79
C GLU A 125 23.79 -4.72 -9.51
N VAL A 126 22.52 -4.71 -9.97
CA VAL A 126 21.61 -3.60 -9.73
C VAL A 126 21.45 -3.43 -8.22
N SER A 127 21.65 -2.22 -7.69
CA SER A 127 21.41 -1.94 -6.27
C SER A 127 19.93 -1.59 -6.01
N PRO A 128 19.42 -1.81 -4.78
CA PRO A 128 18.11 -1.31 -4.38
C PRO A 128 17.94 0.18 -4.68
N ASN A 129 18.99 0.99 -4.48
CA ASN A 129 18.98 2.40 -4.83
C ASN A 129 18.73 2.62 -6.32
N THR A 130 19.50 1.96 -7.21
CA THR A 130 19.38 2.09 -8.66
C THR A 130 17.97 1.76 -9.15
N PHE A 131 17.30 0.79 -8.54
CA PHE A 131 15.93 0.43 -8.92
C PHE A 131 14.86 1.32 -8.26
N PHE A 132 14.87 1.41 -6.93
CA PHE A 132 13.79 2.03 -6.17
C PHE A 132 13.81 3.56 -6.20
N SER A 133 14.95 4.21 -6.46
CA SER A 133 14.96 5.68 -6.67
C SER A 133 14.09 6.09 -7.87
N ILE A 134 14.21 5.37 -8.98
CA ILE A 134 13.41 5.59 -10.19
C ILE A 134 11.92 5.37 -9.88
N TRP A 135 11.60 4.29 -9.15
CA TRP A 135 10.22 4.01 -8.75
C TRP A 135 9.66 5.02 -7.76
N HIS A 136 10.49 5.51 -6.83
CA HIS A 136 10.11 6.55 -5.88
C HIS A 136 9.72 7.83 -6.60
N GLU A 137 10.57 8.31 -7.53
CA GLU A 137 10.29 9.49 -8.36
C GLU A 137 8.99 9.29 -9.16
N PHE A 138 8.89 8.15 -9.86
CA PHE A 138 7.70 7.81 -10.64
C PHE A 138 6.41 7.74 -9.79
N SER A 139 6.46 7.09 -8.63
CA SER A 139 5.30 6.95 -7.74
C SER A 139 4.91 8.31 -7.15
N THR A 140 5.89 9.18 -6.85
CA THR A 140 5.62 10.54 -6.36
C THR A 140 4.82 11.34 -7.39
N ASP A 141 5.33 11.41 -8.62
CA ASP A 141 4.67 12.12 -9.72
C ASP A 141 3.29 11.53 -10.04
N PHE A 142 3.20 10.18 -10.07
CA PHE A 142 1.95 9.48 -10.33
C PHE A 142 0.90 9.78 -9.26
N LYS A 143 1.30 9.78 -7.99
CA LYS A 143 0.40 10.05 -6.86
C LYS A 143 -0.17 11.46 -6.91
N ASP A 144 0.64 12.45 -7.27
CA ASP A 144 0.18 13.82 -7.41
C ASP A 144 -0.82 13.97 -8.55
N HIS A 145 -0.55 13.33 -9.69
CA HIS A 145 -1.49 13.32 -10.81
C HIS A 145 -2.80 12.59 -10.43
N TRP A 146 -2.70 11.42 -9.80
CA TRP A 146 -3.83 10.63 -9.34
C TRP A 146 -4.74 11.41 -8.40
N LYS A 147 -4.18 12.11 -7.40
CA LYS A 147 -4.93 12.99 -6.49
C LYS A 147 -5.67 14.09 -7.24
N LYS A 148 -4.98 14.74 -8.19
CA LYS A 148 -5.56 15.82 -9.00
C LYS A 148 -6.74 15.32 -9.84
N GLN A 149 -6.58 14.19 -10.52
CA GLN A 149 -7.65 13.60 -11.34
C GLN A 149 -8.84 13.16 -10.49
N ASN A 150 -8.61 12.52 -9.34
CA ASN A 150 -9.69 12.13 -8.44
C ASN A 150 -10.48 13.33 -7.92
N LYS A 151 -9.80 14.44 -7.58
CA LYS A 151 -10.46 15.69 -7.19
C LYS A 151 -11.33 16.25 -8.32
N LEU A 152 -10.82 16.29 -9.55
CA LEU A 152 -11.56 16.79 -10.71
C LEU A 152 -12.81 15.94 -10.97
N MET A 153 -12.68 14.61 -10.96
CA MET A 153 -13.82 13.72 -11.17
C MET A 153 -14.87 13.84 -10.07
N LEU A 154 -14.45 14.01 -8.80
CA LEU A 154 -15.39 14.27 -7.71
C LEU A 154 -16.14 15.61 -7.93
N GLN A 155 -15.44 16.67 -8.33
CA GLN A 155 -16.06 17.97 -8.64
C GLN A 155 -17.06 17.88 -9.79
N GLU A 156 -16.72 17.16 -10.86
CA GLU A 156 -17.63 16.94 -12.00
C GLU A 156 -18.89 16.18 -11.57
N ARG A 157 -18.76 15.14 -10.73
CA ARG A 157 -19.90 14.39 -10.21
C ARG A 157 -20.82 15.24 -9.35
N VAL A 158 -20.25 16.08 -8.47
CA VAL A 158 -21.03 17.02 -7.63
C VAL A 158 -21.79 18.01 -8.52
N LYS A 159 -21.12 18.60 -9.51
CA LYS A 159 -21.75 19.53 -10.46
C LYS A 159 -22.89 18.86 -11.24
N MET A 160 -22.70 17.65 -11.74
CA MET A 160 -23.75 16.89 -12.44
C MET A 160 -24.95 16.60 -11.52
N ALA A 161 -24.72 16.30 -10.25
CA ALA A 161 -25.79 16.10 -9.28
C ALA A 161 -26.57 17.41 -9.04
N GLU A 162 -25.88 18.53 -8.82
CA GLU A 162 -26.50 19.85 -8.64
C GLU A 162 -27.35 20.28 -9.84
N ASP A 163 -26.84 20.07 -11.07
CA ASP A 163 -27.56 20.39 -12.30
C ASP A 163 -28.81 19.51 -12.47
N CYS A 164 -28.73 18.22 -12.10
CA CYS A 164 -29.88 17.32 -12.06
C CYS A 164 -30.97 17.80 -11.08
N PHE A 165 -30.57 18.23 -9.87
CA PHE A 165 -31.49 18.81 -8.88
C PHE A 165 -32.17 20.09 -9.37
N LYS A 166 -31.43 21.01 -10.00
CA LYS A 166 -32.00 22.24 -10.57
C LYS A 166 -33.04 21.93 -11.65
N GLN A 167 -32.71 21.04 -12.59
CA GLN A 167 -33.65 20.63 -13.64
C GLN A 167 -34.90 19.96 -13.07
N ALA A 168 -34.78 19.12 -12.03
CA ALA A 168 -35.92 18.51 -11.38
C ALA A 168 -36.85 19.55 -10.72
N ARG A 169 -36.27 20.58 -10.08
CA ARG A 169 -37.03 21.68 -9.46
C ARG A 169 -37.77 22.54 -10.48
N GLU A 170 -37.13 22.86 -11.61
CA GLU A 170 -37.73 23.64 -12.70
C GLU A 170 -38.84 22.86 -13.44
N LYS A 171 -38.69 21.54 -13.59
CA LYS A 171 -39.77 20.70 -14.17
C LYS A 171 -40.99 20.58 -13.26
N ALA A 172 -40.79 20.59 -11.94
CA ALA A 172 -41.89 20.55 -10.96
C ALA A 172 -42.68 21.87 -10.89
N SER A 173 -42.06 23.02 -11.17
CA SER A 173 -42.76 24.32 -11.17
C SER A 173 -43.64 24.56 -12.41
N TYR A 174 -43.38 23.88 -13.53
CA TYR A 174 -44.20 23.98 -14.75
C TYR A 174 -45.43 23.06 -14.79
N SER A 175 -45.68 22.23 -13.77
CA SER A 175 -46.82 21.31 -13.70
C SER A 175 -47.98 21.80 -12.80
N VAL A 176 -48.34 23.08 -12.87
CA VAL A 176 -49.61 23.57 -12.29
C VAL A 176 -50.56 23.94 -13.44
N LYS A 177 -51.41 22.99 -13.86
CA LYS A 177 -52.61 23.34 -14.63
C LYS A 177 -53.71 23.74 -13.63
N PRO A 178 -54.27 24.97 -13.69
CA PRO A 178 -55.43 25.32 -12.89
C PRO A 178 -56.65 24.53 -13.39
N LYS A 179 -57.32 23.79 -12.51
CA LYS A 179 -58.64 23.23 -12.80
C LYS A 179 -59.63 24.39 -12.89
N HIS A 180 -60.15 24.64 -14.09
CA HIS A 180 -61.26 25.57 -14.31
C HIS A 180 -62.50 25.04 -13.59
N ALA A 181 -62.93 25.71 -12.52
CA ALA A 181 -64.29 25.55 -12.00
C ALA A 181 -65.23 26.32 -12.92
N THR A 182 -66.08 25.60 -13.67
CA THR A 182 -67.24 26.17 -14.34
C THR A 182 -68.47 25.77 -13.53
N GLY A 183 -69.28 26.77 -13.18
CA GLY A 183 -70.22 26.70 -12.06
C GLY A 183 -71.53 25.95 -12.34
N ILE A 184 -72.22 25.66 -11.24
CA ILE A 184 -73.68 25.58 -11.19
C ILE A 184 -74.11 26.50 -10.05
N VAL A 185 -74.74 27.62 -10.39
CA VAL A 185 -75.46 28.49 -9.44
C VAL A 185 -76.95 28.21 -9.59
N ARG A 186 -77.51 27.63 -8.52
CA ARG A 186 -78.89 27.70 -7.99
C ARG A 186 -80.10 27.36 -8.88
N LEU A 187 -80.94 26.46 -8.35
CA LEU A 187 -82.40 26.64 -8.30
C LEU A 187 -82.94 26.08 -6.96
N CYS A 188 -83.06 26.94 -5.95
CA CYS A 188 -84.05 26.74 -4.90
C CYS A 188 -85.40 27.16 -5.47
N THR A 189 -86.33 26.23 -5.59
CA THR A 189 -87.76 26.54 -5.81
C THR A 189 -88.39 26.96 -4.49
N PHE A 190 -88.77 28.22 -4.40
CA PHE A 190 -89.78 28.71 -3.46
C PHE A 190 -91.15 28.15 -3.89
N TYR A 191 -91.90 27.52 -2.97
CA TYR A 191 -93.35 27.65 -2.94
C TYR A 191 -93.84 27.54 -1.49
N HIS A 192 -94.54 28.59 -1.06
CA HIS A 192 -95.20 28.73 0.22
C HIS A 192 -96.72 28.64 -0.06
N SER A 193 -97.42 27.75 0.63
CA SER A 193 -98.82 27.86 1.06
C SER A 193 -99.06 26.81 2.12
#